data_AF-R7Q619-F1
#
_entry.id   AF-R7Q619-F1
#
_cell.length_a   1.000
_cell.length_b   1.000
_cell.length_c   1.000
_cell.angle_alpha   90.00
_cell.angle_beta   90.00
_cell.angle_gamma   90.00
#
_symmetry.space_group_name_H-M   'P 1'
#
loop_
_entity.id
_entity.type
_entity.pdbx_description
1 polymer ?
#
loop_
_entity_poly.entity_id
_entity_poly.type
_entity_poly.pdbx_seq_one_letter_code
_entity_poly.pdbx_strand_id
1 'polypeptide(L)'
;MPQPSDGPDGMEDSDDMMESPSPDIDDVLTGGADGVPGESEPAATDDLSDLSPSPSLDDEGEDDDDSVCFPANALVELENGATKMMSQVQLGDRVRVGPNDFSDVFMFTHKTAAIKYSFVTLATQSGHTLSLTKGHYLYVNGVVAAAKTVRSGDFITLADGTTSSVTQVGTEIARGLYNPQTVHGDIIVNGLLATTYTTTVERSMAHALLAPLRAVYSSIGWSMSALDAGADRLAGIVPSGSVVA
;
A
#
# COMPACT_ATOMS: atom_id res chain seq x y z
N MET A 1 60.48 -15.75 -21.38
CA MET A 1 60.33 -17.22 -21.31
C MET A 1 58.86 -17.54 -21.52
N PRO A 2 58.48 -18.20 -22.62
CA PRO A 2 57.15 -18.78 -22.78
C PRO A 2 57.20 -20.31 -22.62
N GLN A 3 56.19 -20.92 -21.98
CA GLN A 3 55.39 -22.02 -22.51
C GLN A 3 54.21 -22.31 -21.55
N PRO A 4 53.08 -22.85 -22.04
CA PRO A 4 51.87 -23.11 -21.27
C PRO A 4 51.71 -24.60 -20.88
N SER A 5 50.58 -24.92 -20.26
CA SER A 5 49.91 -26.23 -20.27
C SER A 5 48.41 -25.94 -20.10
N ASP A 6 47.56 -26.08 -21.12
CA ASP A 6 47.02 -27.33 -21.70
C ASP A 6 46.18 -28.13 -20.68
N GLY A 7 44.92 -28.42 -21.05
CA GLY A 7 43.99 -29.32 -20.35
C GLY A 7 44.19 -30.78 -20.80
N PRO A 8 43.14 -31.57 -21.09
CA PRO A 8 41.69 -31.35 -20.94
C PRO A 8 40.94 -32.59 -20.36
N ASP A 9 39.64 -32.69 -20.63
CA ASP A 9 38.80 -33.91 -20.73
C ASP A 9 38.40 -34.75 -19.48
N GLY A 10 37.17 -35.30 -19.56
CA GLY A 10 36.53 -36.15 -18.56
C GLY A 10 35.00 -36.25 -18.72
N MET A 11 34.53 -36.90 -19.79
CA MET A 11 33.11 -37.32 -19.96
C MET A 11 32.91 -38.77 -19.46
N GLU A 12 31.70 -39.33 -19.63
CA GLU A 12 31.29 -40.75 -19.42
C GLU A 12 31.11 -41.13 -17.92
N ASP A 13 30.19 -41.97 -17.43
CA ASP A 13 28.93 -42.61 -17.92
C ASP A 13 28.25 -43.34 -16.70
N SER A 14 27.11 -44.06 -16.68
CA SER A 14 26.10 -44.52 -17.68
C SER A 14 24.78 -44.94 -16.97
N ASP A 15 23.63 -44.71 -17.62
CA ASP A 15 22.46 -45.61 -17.82
C ASP A 15 21.56 -46.23 -16.69
N ASP A 16 20.40 -46.69 -17.20
CA ASP A 16 19.32 -47.56 -16.69
C ASP A 16 18.34 -47.02 -15.61
N MET A 17 17.05 -46.74 -15.89
CA MET A 17 15.94 -47.50 -16.54
C MET A 17 15.05 -48.28 -15.54
N MET A 18 13.81 -48.57 -15.99
CA MET A 18 12.67 -49.26 -15.34
C MET A 18 11.60 -48.30 -14.79
N GLU A 19 10.61 -47.84 -15.56
CA GLU A 19 9.55 -48.55 -16.33
C GLU A 19 8.20 -48.60 -15.56
N SER A 20 7.15 -48.30 -16.31
CA SER A 20 5.73 -48.08 -15.94
C SER A 20 5.02 -49.42 -15.56
N PRO A 21 3.67 -49.56 -15.32
CA PRO A 21 2.56 -48.79 -15.91
C PRO A 21 1.29 -48.52 -15.07
N SER A 22 0.41 -47.69 -15.64
CA SER A 22 -1.03 -47.62 -15.34
C SER A 22 -1.79 -48.83 -15.89
N PRO A 23 -3.09 -48.98 -15.54
CA PRO A 23 -4.06 -49.39 -16.54
C PRO A 23 -5.35 -48.55 -16.56
N ASP A 24 -5.82 -48.27 -17.77
CA ASP A 24 -7.16 -47.76 -18.09
C ASP A 24 -8.24 -48.86 -17.94
N ILE A 25 -9.52 -48.45 -17.81
CA ILE A 25 -10.69 -49.13 -18.37
C ILE A 25 -11.92 -48.18 -18.39
N ASP A 26 -12.35 -47.77 -19.59
CA ASP A 26 -13.66 -48.07 -20.22
C ASP A 26 -14.93 -48.24 -19.34
N ASP A 27 -16.16 -47.87 -19.74
CA ASP A 27 -16.77 -47.10 -20.86
C ASP A 27 -18.32 -47.04 -20.57
N VAL A 28 -19.14 -46.52 -21.49
CA VAL A 28 -20.53 -46.99 -21.81
C VAL A 28 -21.76 -46.42 -21.02
N LEU A 29 -22.47 -45.52 -21.74
CA LEU A 29 -23.94 -45.48 -22.02
C LEU A 29 -25.03 -44.84 -21.10
N THR A 30 -25.50 -43.67 -21.56
CA THR A 30 -26.90 -43.29 -21.94
C THR A 30 -28.14 -43.56 -21.06
N GLY A 31 -28.85 -42.47 -20.71
CA GLY A 31 -30.18 -42.15 -21.29
C GLY A 31 -31.48 -42.66 -20.61
N GLY A 32 -32.47 -41.78 -20.45
CA GLY A 32 -33.86 -42.12 -20.06
C GLY A 32 -34.64 -40.90 -19.53
N ALA A 33 -35.94 -40.79 -19.82
CA ALA A 33 -36.77 -39.60 -19.56
C ALA A 33 -38.14 -39.91 -18.89
N ASP A 34 -38.91 -38.85 -18.64
CA ASP A 34 -40.38 -38.77 -18.39
C ASP A 34 -40.97 -39.15 -17.01
N GLY A 35 -41.96 -38.36 -16.54
CA GLY A 35 -42.97 -38.78 -15.54
C GLY A 35 -43.48 -37.74 -14.50
N VAL A 36 -44.72 -37.25 -14.66
CA VAL A 36 -45.44 -36.21 -13.86
C VAL A 36 -46.96 -36.59 -13.87
N PRO A 37 -47.85 -36.31 -12.87
CA PRO A 37 -47.84 -35.34 -11.74
C PRO A 37 -48.23 -35.93 -10.34
N GLY A 38 -48.52 -35.07 -9.35
CA GLY A 38 -49.28 -35.39 -8.12
C GLY A 38 -49.69 -34.16 -7.29
N GLU A 39 -50.95 -33.72 -7.36
CA GLU A 39 -51.48 -32.50 -6.74
C GLU A 39 -51.78 -32.65 -5.23
N SER A 40 -51.58 -31.57 -4.43
CA SER A 40 -52.64 -30.98 -3.56
C SER A 40 -52.10 -29.87 -2.62
N GLU A 41 -52.48 -28.61 -2.84
CA GLU A 41 -52.61 -27.61 -1.76
C GLU A 41 -53.95 -27.84 -1.02
N PRO A 42 -54.09 -27.33 0.23
CA PRO A 42 -54.86 -26.09 0.32
C PRO A 42 -54.46 -25.10 1.44
N ALA A 43 -54.72 -23.82 1.12
CA ALA A 43 -55.28 -22.77 1.99
C ALA A 43 -54.42 -22.13 3.11
N ALA A 44 -54.34 -20.80 3.00
CA ALA A 44 -53.69 -19.86 3.91
C ALA A 44 -54.39 -19.68 5.27
N THR A 45 -53.60 -19.24 6.25
CA THR A 45 -54.05 -18.39 7.38
C THR A 45 -52.96 -17.35 7.68
N ASP A 46 -53.33 -16.07 7.72
CA ASP A 46 -52.51 -14.99 8.31
C ASP A 46 -52.19 -15.27 9.79
N ASP A 47 -50.96 -14.96 10.22
CA ASP A 47 -50.75 -14.12 11.41
C ASP A 47 -49.38 -13.41 11.37
N LEU A 48 -49.27 -12.29 12.08
CA LEU A 48 -48.15 -11.35 12.02
C LEU A 48 -47.07 -11.60 13.08
N SER A 49 -45.89 -11.02 12.84
CA SER A 49 -44.85 -10.67 13.83
C SER A 49 -44.23 -11.80 14.69
N ASP A 50 -43.01 -12.22 14.31
CA ASP A 50 -41.77 -11.89 15.05
C ASP A 50 -40.58 -12.67 14.48
N LEU A 51 -39.79 -12.03 13.62
CA LEU A 51 -38.39 -12.36 13.39
C LEU A 51 -37.61 -11.08 13.13
N SER A 52 -36.95 -10.57 14.18
CA SER A 52 -35.99 -9.48 14.06
C SER A 52 -34.85 -9.88 13.10
N PRO A 53 -34.57 -9.14 12.02
CA PRO A 53 -33.44 -9.45 11.16
C PRO A 53 -32.14 -9.15 11.91
N SER A 54 -31.39 -10.21 12.25
CA SER A 54 -29.97 -10.09 12.53
C SER A 54 -29.30 -9.35 11.36
N PRO A 55 -28.50 -8.29 11.60
CA PRO A 55 -27.82 -7.62 10.51
C PRO A 55 -26.78 -8.57 9.93
N SER A 56 -27.08 -9.10 8.75
CA SER A 56 -26.09 -9.81 7.94
C SER A 56 -25.10 -8.76 7.44
N LEU A 57 -23.82 -8.95 7.78
CA LEU A 57 -22.73 -8.05 7.42
C LEU A 57 -22.09 -8.50 6.10
N ASP A 58 -22.92 -8.61 5.08
CA ASP A 58 -22.56 -8.67 3.66
C ASP A 58 -22.30 -7.24 3.14
N ASP A 59 -21.36 -6.56 3.79
CA ASP A 59 -20.61 -5.44 3.22
C ASP A 59 -19.55 -6.03 2.27
N GLU A 60 -20.00 -6.56 1.13
CA GLU A 60 -19.12 -6.82 -0.01
C GLU A 60 -18.71 -5.46 -0.58
N GLY A 61 -17.73 -4.84 0.07
CA GLY A 61 -17.26 -3.50 -0.26
C GLY A 61 -16.92 -3.40 -1.74
N GLU A 62 -17.54 -2.41 -2.39
CA GLU A 62 -17.39 -2.16 -3.83
C GLU A 62 -15.91 -2.17 -4.24
N ASP A 63 -15.61 -2.84 -5.36
CA ASP A 63 -14.28 -2.91 -5.95
C ASP A 63 -13.85 -1.53 -6.47
N ASP A 64 -13.50 -0.62 -5.56
CA ASP A 64 -12.86 0.67 -5.83
C ASP A 64 -11.42 0.42 -6.32
N ASP A 65 -11.32 -0.06 -7.54
CA ASP A 65 -10.10 -0.40 -8.27
C ASP A 65 -9.17 0.81 -8.50
N ASP A 66 -9.70 2.01 -8.21
CA ASP A 66 -9.07 3.33 -8.26
C ASP A 66 -8.73 3.92 -6.86
N SER A 67 -9.04 3.20 -5.77
CA SER A 67 -8.59 3.59 -4.43
C SER A 67 -7.05 3.61 -4.37
N VAL A 68 -6.49 4.66 -3.75
CA VAL A 68 -5.05 4.86 -3.53
C VAL A 68 -4.81 4.95 -2.03
N CYS A 69 -4.38 3.86 -1.39
CA CYS A 69 -4.17 3.75 0.06
C CYS A 69 -3.11 2.69 0.44
N PHE A 70 -2.66 2.74 1.69
CA PHE A 70 -1.84 1.75 2.39
C PHE A 70 -2.61 1.17 3.59
N PRO A 71 -2.27 -0.05 4.06
CA PRO A 71 -2.87 -0.63 5.26
C PRO A 71 -2.28 -0.04 6.56
N ALA A 72 -2.99 -0.22 7.67
CA ALA A 72 -2.67 0.33 8.99
C ALA A 72 -1.27 -0.03 9.52
N ASN A 73 -0.74 -1.19 9.12
CA ASN A 73 0.52 -1.79 9.55
C ASN A 73 1.70 -1.49 8.62
N ALA A 74 1.49 -0.82 7.48
CA ALA A 74 2.57 -0.33 6.64
C ALA A 74 3.48 0.62 7.44
N LEU A 75 4.77 0.68 7.10
CA LEU A 75 5.80 1.36 7.89
C LEU A 75 6.37 2.55 7.13
N VAL A 76 6.51 3.68 7.81
CA VAL A 76 7.20 4.88 7.30
C VAL A 76 8.38 5.24 8.18
N GLU A 77 9.46 5.68 7.55
CA GLU A 77 10.66 6.21 8.21
C GLU A 77 10.47 7.72 8.45
N LEU A 78 10.83 8.21 9.63
CA LEU A 78 10.82 9.64 9.99
C LEU A 78 12.23 10.24 9.89
N GLU A 79 12.33 11.56 9.78
CA GLU A 79 13.61 12.30 9.71
C GLU A 79 14.57 12.02 10.88
N ASN A 80 14.05 11.66 12.05
CA ASN A 80 14.87 11.27 13.21
C ASN A 80 15.32 9.79 13.20
N GLY A 81 15.09 9.06 12.10
CA GLY A 81 15.41 7.65 11.93
C GLY A 81 14.44 6.68 12.64
N ALA A 82 13.39 7.18 13.31
CA ALA A 82 12.37 6.34 13.90
C ALA A 82 11.38 5.84 12.84
N THR A 83 10.80 4.65 13.07
CA THR A 83 9.75 4.10 12.21
C THR A 83 8.39 4.23 12.89
N LYS A 84 7.36 4.64 12.13
CA LYS A 84 5.94 4.60 12.56
C LYS A 84 5.15 3.62 11.71
N MET A 85 4.14 3.00 12.31
CA MET A 85 3.06 2.39 11.52
C MET A 85 2.22 3.50 10.86
N MET A 86 1.68 3.24 9.67
CA MET A 86 0.86 4.17 8.88
C MET A 86 -0.35 4.68 9.68
N SER A 87 -0.94 3.81 10.49
CA SER A 87 -2.01 4.16 11.44
C SER A 87 -1.60 5.16 12.53
N GLN A 88 -0.31 5.26 12.85
CA GLN A 88 0.27 6.15 13.86
C GLN A 88 0.81 7.45 13.26
N VAL A 89 0.81 7.60 11.94
CA VAL A 89 1.26 8.83 11.26
C VAL A 89 0.29 9.98 11.56
N GLN A 90 0.84 11.13 11.90
CA GLN A 90 0.15 12.35 12.29
C GLN A 90 0.46 13.49 11.32
N LEU A 91 -0.34 14.55 11.37
CA LEU A 91 -0.03 15.76 10.60
C LEU A 91 1.21 16.44 11.20
N GLY A 92 2.12 16.90 10.35
CA GLY A 92 3.43 17.43 10.75
C GLY A 92 4.50 16.37 11.02
N ASP A 93 4.22 15.07 10.86
CA ASP A 93 5.30 14.08 10.78
C ASP A 93 6.12 14.30 9.51
N ARG A 94 7.44 14.53 9.66
CA ARG A 94 8.38 14.55 8.52
C ARG A 94 8.80 13.12 8.18
N VAL A 95 8.14 12.56 7.17
CA VAL A 95 8.39 11.21 6.64
C VAL A 95 9.43 11.26 5.54
N ARG A 96 10.15 10.16 5.33
CA ARG A 96 11.08 10.00 4.22
C ARG A 96 10.34 9.93 2.88
N VAL A 97 10.85 10.66 1.88
CA VAL A 97 10.26 10.75 0.54
C VAL A 97 11.26 10.45 -0.58
N GLY A 98 12.53 10.21 -0.25
CA GLY A 98 13.58 9.87 -1.19
C GLY A 98 14.90 9.48 -0.50
N PRO A 99 16.00 9.36 -1.26
CA PRO A 99 17.31 8.93 -0.75
C PRO A 99 17.77 9.69 0.48
N ASN A 100 17.68 11.02 0.46
CA ASN A 100 18.11 11.90 1.56
C ASN A 100 17.04 12.97 1.89
N ASP A 101 15.80 12.76 1.45
CA ASP A 101 14.74 13.77 1.44
C ASP A 101 13.60 13.40 2.39
N PHE A 102 13.13 14.40 3.16
CA PHE A 102 12.06 14.27 4.15
C PHE A 102 11.03 15.39 4.02
N SER A 103 9.75 15.07 4.15
CA SER A 103 8.65 16.01 3.88
C SER A 103 7.51 15.87 4.89
N ASP A 104 6.87 16.99 5.25
CA ASP A 104 5.74 16.99 6.18
C ASP A 104 4.52 16.29 5.57
N VAL A 105 3.88 15.41 6.34
CA VAL A 105 2.52 14.95 6.08
C VAL A 105 1.55 16.08 6.46
N PHE A 106 0.92 16.71 5.48
CA PHE A 106 0.05 17.88 5.69
C PHE A 106 -1.45 17.56 5.63
N MET A 107 -1.83 16.40 5.10
CA MET A 107 -3.23 15.96 4.98
C MET A 107 -3.33 14.43 4.92
N PHE A 108 -4.52 13.88 5.18
CA PHE A 108 -4.90 12.53 4.76
C PHE A 108 -6.15 12.64 3.87
N THR A 109 -6.14 12.06 2.67
CA THR A 109 -7.34 11.96 1.81
C THR A 109 -8.23 10.77 2.21
N HIS A 110 -7.65 9.74 2.84
CA HIS A 110 -8.36 8.63 3.45
C HIS A 110 -7.66 8.25 4.78
N LYS A 111 -8.43 8.03 5.85
CA LYS A 111 -7.92 7.60 7.17
C LYS A 111 -8.98 6.78 7.93
N THR A 112 -9.23 5.55 7.50
CA THR A 112 -10.28 4.68 8.05
C THR A 112 -9.65 3.45 8.71
N ALA A 113 -9.83 3.27 10.03
CA ALA A 113 -9.12 2.25 10.80
C ALA A 113 -9.85 0.89 10.92
N ALA A 114 -11.19 0.90 10.89
CA ALA A 114 -12.01 -0.26 11.29
C ALA A 114 -12.18 -1.33 10.18
N ILE A 115 -12.14 -0.90 8.92
CA ILE A 115 -12.40 -1.72 7.73
C ILE A 115 -11.29 -2.76 7.49
N LYS A 116 -11.63 -3.81 6.75
CA LYS A 116 -10.68 -4.70 6.08
C LYS A 116 -10.74 -4.41 4.58
N TYR A 117 -9.63 -4.50 3.88
CA TYR A 117 -9.58 -4.27 2.44
C TYR A 117 -8.57 -5.22 1.77
N SER A 118 -8.73 -5.43 0.47
CA SER A 118 -7.88 -6.30 -0.34
C SER A 118 -6.73 -5.49 -0.98
N PHE A 119 -5.50 -5.81 -0.61
CA PHE A 119 -4.29 -5.11 -1.04
C PHE A 119 -3.48 -5.99 -1.99
N VAL A 120 -2.90 -5.40 -3.04
CA VAL A 120 -1.82 -6.03 -3.79
C VAL A 120 -0.60 -6.10 -2.88
N THR A 121 0.04 -7.27 -2.82
CA THR A 121 1.31 -7.47 -2.11
C THR A 121 2.45 -7.63 -3.11
N LEU A 122 3.56 -6.95 -2.83
CA LEU A 122 4.80 -7.03 -3.59
C LEU A 122 5.91 -7.53 -2.67
N ALA A 123 6.69 -8.51 -3.11
CA ALA A 123 7.96 -8.88 -2.49
C ALA A 123 9.11 -8.62 -3.47
N THR A 124 10.23 -8.12 -2.95
CA THR A 124 11.41 -7.74 -3.74
C THR A 124 12.63 -8.60 -3.41
N GLN A 125 13.58 -8.68 -4.34
CA GLN A 125 14.81 -9.45 -4.20
C GLN A 125 15.72 -8.95 -3.05
N SER A 126 15.57 -7.68 -2.66
CA SER A 126 16.22 -7.05 -1.50
C SER A 126 15.53 -7.37 -0.15
N GLY A 127 14.45 -8.17 -0.15
CA GLY A 127 13.75 -8.59 1.07
C GLY A 127 12.69 -7.61 1.57
N HIS A 128 12.49 -6.46 0.91
CA HIS A 128 11.38 -5.56 1.23
C HIS A 128 10.06 -6.11 0.70
N THR A 129 8.99 -5.95 1.49
CA THR A 129 7.61 -6.24 1.08
C THR A 129 6.74 -5.00 1.23
N LEU A 130 5.80 -4.78 0.31
CA LEU A 130 4.86 -3.66 0.37
C LEU A 130 3.44 -4.12 0.01
N SER A 131 2.48 -3.68 0.80
CA SER A 131 1.05 -3.91 0.58
C SER A 131 0.36 -2.58 0.31
N LEU A 132 -0.38 -2.48 -0.79
CA LEU A 132 -1.04 -1.25 -1.25
C LEU A 132 -2.24 -1.55 -2.15
N THR A 133 -3.16 -0.60 -2.28
CA THR A 133 -4.37 -0.81 -3.10
C THR A 133 -4.04 -0.91 -4.59
N LYS A 134 -4.88 -1.62 -5.36
CA LYS A 134 -4.69 -1.88 -6.79
C LYS A 134 -4.35 -0.63 -7.63
N GLY A 135 -4.99 0.50 -7.34
CA GLY A 135 -4.79 1.78 -8.02
C GLY A 135 -3.59 2.61 -7.54
N HIS A 136 -2.88 2.20 -6.48
CA HIS A 136 -1.81 2.99 -5.88
C HIS A 136 -0.58 3.07 -6.78
N TYR A 137 -0.01 4.27 -6.94
CA TYR A 137 1.12 4.52 -7.82
C TYR A 137 2.51 4.30 -7.19
N LEU A 138 3.36 3.57 -7.92
CA LEU A 138 4.74 3.22 -7.59
C LEU A 138 5.69 3.60 -8.72
N TYR A 139 6.99 3.66 -8.43
CA TYR A 139 8.03 3.75 -9.46
C TYR A 139 8.45 2.34 -9.89
N VAL A 140 8.02 1.94 -11.08
CA VAL A 140 8.17 0.61 -11.68
C VAL A 140 8.92 0.76 -13.00
N ASN A 141 10.03 0.04 -13.19
CA ASN A 141 10.88 0.11 -14.38
C ASN A 141 11.29 1.56 -14.77
N GLY A 142 11.44 2.44 -13.77
CA GLY A 142 11.79 3.85 -13.95
C GLY A 142 10.62 4.79 -14.32
N VAL A 143 9.38 4.30 -14.36
CA VAL A 143 8.18 5.11 -14.63
C VAL A 143 7.13 4.97 -13.52
N VAL A 144 6.20 5.92 -13.42
CA VAL A 144 5.09 5.82 -12.46
C VAL A 144 4.02 4.89 -13.02
N ALA A 145 3.71 3.79 -12.31
CA ALA A 145 2.72 2.79 -12.71
C ALA A 145 1.92 2.26 -11.50
N ALA A 146 0.69 1.80 -11.74
CA ALA A 146 -0.22 1.39 -10.67
C ALA A 146 0.11 -0.02 -10.16
N ALA A 147 -0.13 -0.31 -8.88
CA ALA A 147 0.18 -1.60 -8.27
C ALA A 147 -0.40 -2.79 -9.05
N LYS A 148 -1.61 -2.67 -9.62
CA LYS A 148 -2.24 -3.71 -10.46
C LYS A 148 -1.51 -4.04 -11.76
N THR A 149 -0.62 -3.19 -12.25
CA THR A 149 0.19 -3.45 -13.46
C THR A 149 1.52 -4.15 -13.17
N VAL A 150 1.96 -4.21 -11.91
CA VAL A 150 3.25 -4.82 -11.51
C VAL A 150 3.24 -6.34 -11.73
N ARG A 151 4.37 -6.89 -12.18
CA ARG A 151 4.60 -8.33 -12.40
C ARG A 151 5.93 -8.75 -11.76
N SER A 152 6.09 -10.04 -11.45
CA SER A 152 7.40 -10.58 -11.10
C SER A 152 8.40 -10.33 -12.24
N GLY A 153 9.61 -9.89 -11.91
CA GLY A 153 10.64 -9.45 -12.85
C GLY A 153 10.69 -7.93 -13.10
N ASP A 154 9.64 -7.18 -12.77
CA ASP A 154 9.70 -5.71 -12.78
C ASP A 154 10.66 -5.17 -11.72
N PHE A 155 11.23 -3.99 -11.93
CA PHE A 155 12.11 -3.31 -10.98
C PHE A 155 11.38 -2.19 -10.24
N ILE A 156 11.35 -2.23 -8.90
CA ILE A 156 10.77 -1.17 -8.06
C ILE A 156 11.87 -0.30 -7.47
N THR A 157 11.67 1.02 -7.44
CA THR A 157 12.60 1.96 -6.77
C THR A 157 12.57 1.80 -5.26
N LEU A 158 13.74 1.62 -4.67
CA LEU A 158 13.96 1.55 -3.22
C LEU A 158 14.19 2.94 -2.62
N ALA A 159 14.13 3.02 -1.30
CA ALA A 159 14.31 4.25 -0.55
C ALA A 159 15.66 4.94 -0.73
N ASP A 160 16.73 4.19 -1.05
CA ASP A 160 18.06 4.72 -1.36
C ASP A 160 18.21 5.20 -2.82
N GLY A 161 17.17 5.08 -3.64
CA GLY A 161 17.15 5.45 -5.06
C GLY A 161 17.67 4.35 -5.99
N THR A 162 18.10 3.20 -5.46
CA THR A 162 18.39 2.01 -6.27
C THR A 162 17.09 1.31 -6.71
N THR A 163 17.20 0.18 -7.40
CA THR A 163 16.04 -0.62 -7.79
C THR A 163 16.22 -2.09 -7.43
N SER A 164 15.11 -2.78 -7.21
CA SER A 164 15.06 -4.19 -6.82
C SER A 164 14.00 -4.91 -7.62
N SER A 165 14.31 -6.12 -8.09
CA SER A 165 13.36 -6.92 -8.87
C SER A 165 12.25 -7.47 -7.97
N VAL A 166 11.02 -7.46 -8.48
CA VAL A 166 9.86 -8.09 -7.84
C VAL A 166 10.00 -9.60 -8.00
N THR A 167 10.08 -10.31 -6.87
CA THR A 167 10.12 -11.77 -6.84
C THR A 167 8.71 -12.35 -6.84
N GLN A 168 7.77 -11.72 -6.14
CA GLN A 168 6.39 -12.17 -6.03
C GLN A 168 5.41 -11.00 -6.05
N VAL A 169 4.30 -11.18 -6.77
CA VAL A 169 3.08 -10.36 -6.67
C VAL A 169 1.98 -11.25 -6.11
N GLY A 170 1.18 -10.72 -5.19
CA GLY A 170 0.06 -11.43 -4.57
C GLY A 170 -1.02 -10.48 -4.09
N THR A 171 -1.88 -10.99 -3.22
CA THR A 171 -2.98 -10.25 -2.60
C THR A 171 -3.12 -10.64 -1.13
N GLU A 172 -3.41 -9.69 -0.25
CA GLU A 172 -3.73 -9.95 1.16
C GLU A 172 -4.93 -9.12 1.63
N ILE A 173 -5.63 -9.61 2.66
CA ILE A 173 -6.64 -8.83 3.37
C ILE A 173 -6.01 -8.22 4.61
N ALA A 174 -5.81 -6.90 4.61
CA ALA A 174 -5.26 -6.15 5.73
C ALA A 174 -6.28 -5.15 6.29
N ARG A 175 -5.98 -4.56 7.47
CA ARG A 175 -6.87 -3.61 8.14
C ARG A 175 -6.55 -2.16 7.79
N GLY A 176 -7.61 -1.39 7.61
CA GLY A 176 -7.62 0.06 7.46
C GLY A 176 -7.11 0.58 6.11
N LEU A 177 -7.59 1.76 5.71
CA LEU A 177 -7.15 2.46 4.50
C LEU A 177 -6.62 3.85 4.89
N TYR A 178 -5.36 4.10 4.54
CA TYR A 178 -4.63 5.32 4.85
C TYR A 178 -3.97 5.88 3.60
N ASN A 179 -4.26 7.14 3.28
CA ASN A 179 -3.58 7.89 2.23
C ASN A 179 -3.04 9.20 2.80
N PRO A 180 -1.80 9.22 3.32
CA PRO A 180 -1.12 10.45 3.71
C PRO A 180 -0.70 11.25 2.49
N GLN A 181 -0.75 12.57 2.59
CA GLN A 181 -0.29 13.50 1.57
C GLN A 181 0.94 14.25 2.09
N THR A 182 2.07 14.11 1.41
CA THR A 182 3.31 14.82 1.75
C THR A 182 3.43 16.14 0.98
N VAL A 183 4.19 17.10 1.48
CA VAL A 183 4.43 18.35 0.73
C VAL A 183 5.16 18.07 -0.60
N HIS A 184 6.07 17.08 -0.62
CA HIS A 184 6.79 16.60 -1.82
C HIS A 184 5.87 15.91 -2.84
N GLY A 185 4.92 15.09 -2.38
CA GLY A 185 4.07 14.27 -3.24
C GLY A 185 4.52 12.82 -3.43
N ASP A 186 5.64 12.43 -2.81
CA ASP A 186 6.11 11.04 -2.71
C ASP A 186 6.22 10.60 -1.24
N ILE A 187 6.38 9.30 -1.01
CA ILE A 187 6.57 8.70 0.30
C ILE A 187 7.35 7.38 0.20
N ILE A 188 8.23 7.13 1.17
CA ILE A 188 8.83 5.81 1.38
C ILE A 188 7.94 4.99 2.31
N VAL A 189 7.50 3.82 1.83
CA VAL A 189 6.71 2.86 2.61
C VAL A 189 7.35 1.49 2.54
N ASN A 190 7.64 0.89 3.70
CA ASN A 190 8.39 -0.37 3.85
C ASN A 190 9.76 -0.41 3.14
N GLY A 191 10.33 0.75 2.78
CA GLY A 191 11.59 0.87 2.02
C GLY A 191 11.42 0.97 0.49
N LEU A 192 10.18 1.01 -0.02
CA LEU A 192 9.86 1.23 -1.44
C LEU A 192 9.34 2.65 -1.66
N LEU A 193 9.65 3.25 -2.82
CA LEU A 193 9.18 4.57 -3.22
C LEU A 193 7.79 4.51 -3.89
N ALA A 194 6.84 5.25 -3.33
CA ALA A 194 5.48 5.41 -3.83
C ALA A 194 5.11 6.89 -3.99
N THR A 195 4.18 7.20 -4.89
CA THR A 195 3.64 8.57 -5.01
C THR A 195 2.40 8.71 -4.13
N THR A 196 2.16 9.88 -3.54
CA THR A 196 0.88 10.16 -2.83
C THR A 196 -0.25 10.59 -3.79
N TYR A 197 -0.01 10.63 -5.10
CA TYR A 197 -0.96 11.13 -6.10
C TYR A 197 -1.88 10.03 -6.67
N THR A 198 -3.01 10.44 -7.26
CA THR A 198 -4.02 9.56 -7.87
C THR A 198 -4.20 9.85 -9.37
N THR A 199 -4.97 9.00 -10.05
CA THR A 199 -5.27 9.04 -11.50
C THR A 199 -6.15 10.19 -11.97
N THR A 200 -6.94 10.83 -11.09
CA THR A 200 -8.08 11.65 -11.52
C THR A 200 -7.77 13.14 -11.68
N VAL A 201 -6.56 13.59 -11.30
CA VAL A 201 -6.11 14.98 -11.46
C VAL A 201 -4.64 14.99 -11.86
N GLU A 202 -4.31 15.66 -12.98
CA GLU A 202 -2.91 15.83 -13.41
C GLU A 202 -2.08 16.43 -12.26
N ARG A 203 -0.83 15.95 -12.08
CA ARG A 203 0.07 16.37 -10.97
C ARG A 203 0.17 17.89 -10.79
N SER A 204 0.07 18.63 -11.90
CA SER A 204 -0.05 20.10 -11.99
C SER A 204 -1.26 20.66 -11.21
N MET A 205 -2.46 20.12 -11.47
CA MET A 205 -3.73 20.57 -10.93
C MET A 205 -3.92 20.17 -9.47
N ALA A 206 -3.42 18.99 -9.05
CA ALA A 206 -3.43 18.59 -7.64
C ALA A 206 -2.52 19.50 -6.79
N HIS A 207 -1.35 19.86 -7.32
CA HIS A 207 -0.51 20.89 -6.72
C HIS A 207 -1.23 22.24 -6.64
N ALA A 208 -1.91 22.68 -7.70
CA ALA A 208 -2.63 23.95 -7.73
C ALA A 208 -3.81 23.99 -6.76
N LEU A 209 -4.60 22.91 -6.66
CA LEU A 209 -5.77 22.83 -5.77
C LEU A 209 -5.37 22.93 -4.28
N LEU A 210 -4.22 22.32 -3.93
CA LEU A 210 -3.69 22.30 -2.57
C LEU A 210 -2.65 23.39 -2.30
N ALA A 211 -2.27 24.19 -3.30
CA ALA A 211 -1.33 25.31 -3.15
C ALA A 211 -1.81 26.36 -2.13
N PRO A 212 -3.09 26.77 -2.07
CA PRO A 212 -3.56 27.68 -1.02
C PRO A 212 -3.40 27.09 0.38
N LEU A 213 -3.70 25.79 0.55
CA LEU A 213 -3.59 25.12 1.84
C LEU A 213 -2.14 24.94 2.29
N ARG A 214 -1.23 24.57 1.36
CA ARG A 214 0.22 24.51 1.59
C ARG A 214 0.80 25.90 1.92
N ALA A 215 0.36 26.95 1.22
CA ALA A 215 0.79 28.33 1.48
C ALA A 215 0.32 28.83 2.86
N VAL A 216 -0.91 28.51 3.26
CA VAL A 216 -1.43 28.83 4.61
C VAL A 216 -0.65 28.06 5.68
N TYR A 217 -0.39 26.76 5.51
CA TYR A 217 0.37 25.97 6.48
C TYR A 217 1.81 26.48 6.66
N SER A 218 2.54 26.73 5.55
CA SER A 218 3.90 27.28 5.61
C SER A 218 3.94 28.70 6.21
N SER A 219 2.92 29.53 5.95
CA SER A 219 2.79 30.86 6.56
C SER A 219 2.51 30.81 8.06
N ILE A 220 1.69 29.85 8.53
CA ILE A 220 1.37 29.68 9.95
C ILE A 220 2.58 29.14 10.72
N GLY A 221 3.33 28.19 10.16
CA GLY A 221 4.62 27.74 10.71
C GLY A 221 5.61 28.90 10.87
N TRP A 222 5.72 29.76 9.85
CA TRP A 222 6.50 31.01 9.93
C TRP A 222 5.99 31.98 11.01
N SER A 223 4.66 32.11 11.18
CA SER A 223 4.09 33.06 12.14
C SER A 223 4.40 32.71 13.60
N MET A 224 4.46 31.43 13.97
CA MET A 224 4.82 31.03 15.33
C MET A 224 6.30 31.31 15.64
N SER A 225 7.21 31.00 14.71
CA SER A 225 8.65 31.32 14.89
C SER A 225 8.93 32.82 14.94
N ALA A 226 8.18 33.63 14.18
CA ALA A 226 8.29 35.09 14.21
C ALA A 226 7.70 35.70 15.51
N LEU A 227 6.69 35.07 16.10
CA LEU A 227 6.10 35.47 17.37
C LEU A 227 7.03 35.16 18.56
N ASP A 228 7.64 33.98 18.62
CA ASP A 228 8.62 33.64 19.66
C ASP A 228 9.84 34.57 19.61
N ALA A 229 10.43 34.76 18.41
CA ALA A 229 11.55 35.68 18.22
C ALA A 229 11.18 37.16 18.50
N GLY A 230 9.89 37.51 18.41
CA GLY A 230 9.36 38.80 18.83
C GLY A 230 9.20 38.92 20.36
N ALA A 231 8.70 37.87 21.01
CA ALA A 231 8.52 37.81 22.45
C ALA A 231 9.86 37.87 23.22
N ASP A 232 10.85 37.08 22.79
CA ASP A 232 12.21 37.11 23.38
C ASP A 232 12.86 38.50 23.28
N ARG A 233 12.63 39.19 22.15
CA ARG A 233 13.13 40.56 21.95
C ARG A 233 12.45 41.61 22.81
N LEU A 234 11.24 41.35 23.31
CA LEU A 234 10.54 42.22 24.26
C LEU A 234 10.86 41.87 25.71
N ALA A 235 11.12 40.59 26.02
CA ALA A 235 11.55 40.15 27.35
C ALA A 235 12.86 40.84 27.79
N GLY A 236 13.80 41.08 26.87
CA GLY A 236 15.04 41.82 27.12
C GLY A 236 14.90 43.33 27.40
N ILE A 237 13.68 43.88 27.32
CA ILE A 237 13.39 45.32 27.53
C ILE A 237 12.69 45.57 28.87
N VAL A 238 12.19 44.53 29.55
CA VAL A 238 11.52 44.65 30.84
C VAL A 238 12.56 44.84 31.97
N PRO A 239 12.54 45.95 32.72
CA PRO A 239 13.47 46.13 33.84
C PRO A 239 13.10 45.21 35.00
N SER A 240 14.07 44.44 35.48
CA SER A 240 13.91 43.54 36.64
C SER A 240 13.61 44.33 37.92
N GLY A 241 12.33 44.41 38.28
CA GLY A 241 11.90 44.98 39.55
C GLY A 241 12.21 44.06 40.73
N SER A 242 12.95 44.57 41.72
CA SER A 242 13.26 43.85 42.95
C SER A 242 11.99 43.56 43.76
N VAL A 243 11.76 42.30 44.13
CA VAL A 243 10.74 41.96 45.12
C VAL A 243 11.25 42.38 46.51
N VAL A 244 10.47 43.22 47.21
CA VAL A 244 10.67 43.51 48.63
C VAL A 244 9.53 42.84 49.39
N ALA A 245 9.90 42.08 50.43
CA ALA A 245 8.99 41.37 51.32
C ALA A 245 8.58 42.22 52.54
#